data_AF-A0A933G3Z8-F1
#
_entry.id   AF-A0A933G3Z8-F1
#
_cell.length_a   1.000
_cell.length_b   1.000
_cell.length_c   1.000
_cell.angle_alpha   90.00
_cell.angle_beta   90.00
_cell.angle_gamma   90.00
#
_symmetry.space_group_name_H-M   'P 1'
#
loop_
_entity.id
_entity.type
_entity.pdbx_description
1 polymer ?
#
loop_
_entity_poly.entity_id
_entity_poly.type
_entity_poly.pdbx_seq_one_letter_code
_entity_poly.pdbx_strand_id
1 'polypeptide(L)'
;ELLGVSDRTERAELIGRLYEATALHFREIRVVEIEKMRQRAKSNSRRFSVHDLAADIWDAAEFEDATPLAEWVGQRPESDSAVIISEERPAILSPSPMFDPNTVYFGRDRATYVDCQSRGQAELVARLAGLGVTGEVKIPAGLEACLKLLDHVNVRMAKAAARFNELAASRTSDERVRAQLVEVLERWFVLGQQETKPSGIPDE
;
A
#
# COMPACT_ATOMS: atom_id res chain seq x y z
N GLU A 1 -31.29 -24.17 -24.49
CA GLU A 1 -30.14 -23.76 -23.65
C GLU A 1 -29.05 -23.19 -24.52
N LEU A 2 -28.39 -22.10 -24.09
CA LEU A 2 -27.44 -21.32 -24.89
C LEU A 2 -26.13 -22.08 -25.24
N LEU A 3 -25.86 -23.22 -24.58
CA LEU A 3 -24.63 -24.01 -24.74
C LEU A 3 -24.88 -25.44 -25.24
N GLY A 4 -26.13 -25.84 -25.50
CA GLY A 4 -26.45 -27.17 -26.05
C GLY A 4 -26.11 -28.37 -25.17
N VAL A 5 -25.79 -28.18 -23.88
CA VAL A 5 -25.41 -29.24 -22.93
C VAL A 5 -26.49 -29.42 -21.87
N SER A 6 -27.06 -30.62 -21.81
CA SER A 6 -28.19 -30.97 -20.93
C SER A 6 -27.77 -31.33 -19.49
N ASP A 7 -26.50 -31.70 -19.29
CA ASP A 7 -25.94 -32.04 -17.98
C ASP A 7 -25.48 -30.77 -17.23
N ARG A 8 -25.97 -30.58 -15.99
CA ARG A 8 -25.67 -29.41 -15.16
C ARG A 8 -24.21 -29.32 -14.73
N THR A 9 -23.56 -30.47 -14.51
CA THR A 9 -22.17 -30.55 -14.06
C THR A 9 -21.23 -30.22 -15.21
N GLU A 10 -21.47 -30.84 -16.37
CA GLU A 10 -20.74 -30.57 -17.61
C GLU A 10 -20.87 -29.10 -18.03
N ARG A 11 -22.07 -28.52 -17.87
CA ARG A 11 -22.32 -27.10 -18.14
C ARG A 11 -21.51 -26.19 -17.21
N ALA A 12 -21.39 -26.51 -15.93
CA ALA A 12 -20.61 -25.71 -14.98
C ALA A 12 -19.11 -25.73 -15.31
N GLU A 13 -18.58 -26.89 -15.70
CA GLU A 13 -17.20 -27.04 -16.12
C GLU A 13 -16.90 -26.27 -17.42
N LEU A 14 -17.81 -26.34 -18.40
CA LEU A 14 -17.72 -25.57 -19.65
C LEU A 14 -17.74 -24.06 -19.40
N ILE A 15 -18.60 -23.60 -18.48
CA ILE A 15 -18.64 -22.18 -18.08
C ILE A 15 -17.33 -21.77 -17.41
N GLY A 16 -16.78 -22.58 -16.50
CA GLY A 16 -15.49 -22.30 -15.85
C GLY A 16 -14.35 -22.19 -16.86
N ARG A 17 -14.26 -23.14 -17.80
CA ARG A 17 -13.29 -23.11 -18.89
C ARG A 17 -13.48 -21.92 -19.82
N LEU A 18 -14.72 -21.53 -20.09
CA LEU A 18 -15.02 -20.35 -20.91
C LEU A 18 -14.57 -19.06 -20.22
N TYR A 19 -14.80 -18.94 -18.91
CA TYR A 19 -14.31 -17.81 -18.12
C TYR A 19 -12.78 -17.75 -18.07
N GLU A 20 -12.11 -18.88 -17.88
CA GLU A 20 -10.65 -18.93 -17.88
C GLU A 20 -10.07 -18.59 -19.26
N ALA A 21 -10.63 -19.16 -20.33
CA ALA A 21 -10.22 -18.88 -21.69
C ALA A 21 -10.47 -17.41 -22.08
N THR A 22 -11.59 -16.82 -21.68
CA THR A 22 -11.87 -15.40 -21.92
C THR A 22 -10.97 -14.50 -21.10
N ALA A 23 -10.70 -14.82 -19.83
CA ALA A 23 -9.75 -14.08 -19.00
C ALA A 23 -8.34 -14.11 -19.58
N LEU A 24 -7.87 -15.27 -20.06
CA LEU A 24 -6.60 -15.41 -20.77
C LEU A 24 -6.59 -14.60 -22.08
N HIS A 25 -7.66 -14.70 -22.87
CA HIS A 25 -7.79 -13.96 -24.12
C HIS A 25 -7.77 -12.44 -23.91
N PHE A 26 -8.46 -11.92 -22.89
CA PHE A 26 -8.42 -10.49 -22.55
C PHE A 26 -7.06 -10.06 -22.00
N ARG A 27 -6.33 -10.94 -21.30
CA ARG A 27 -4.94 -10.68 -20.90
C ARG A 27 -4.01 -10.59 -22.12
N GLU A 28 -4.15 -11.50 -23.09
CA GLU A 28 -3.38 -11.48 -24.34
C GLU A 28 -3.73 -10.25 -25.20
N ILE A 29 -5.01 -9.89 -25.30
CA ILE A 29 -5.44 -8.64 -25.95
C ILE A 29 -4.80 -7.44 -25.26
N ARG A 30 -4.76 -7.41 -23.92
CA ARG A 30 -4.15 -6.30 -23.18
C ARG A 30 -2.64 -6.19 -23.44
N VAL A 31 -1.93 -7.30 -23.64
CA VAL A 31 -0.51 -7.29 -24.06
C VAL A 31 -0.37 -6.67 -25.45
N VAL A 32 -1.18 -7.11 -26.42
CA VAL A 32 -1.18 -6.55 -27.78
C VAL A 32 -1.60 -5.08 -27.80
N GLU A 33 -2.53 -4.69 -26.92
CA GLU A 33 -2.99 -3.31 -26.77
C GLU A 33 -1.90 -2.44 -26.13
N ILE A 34 -1.15 -2.96 -25.15
CA ILE A 34 0.06 -2.33 -24.60
C ILE A 34 1.14 -2.18 -25.68
N GLU A 35 1.34 -3.16 -26.54
CA GLU A 35 2.28 -3.06 -27.66
C GLU A 35 1.83 -2.04 -28.71
N LYS A 36 0.53 -2.01 -29.04
CA LYS A 36 -0.05 -0.99 -29.91
C LYS A 36 0.02 0.40 -29.29
N MET A 37 -0.16 0.52 -27.97
CA MET A 37 0.06 1.76 -27.21
C MET A 37 1.55 2.15 -27.23
N ARG A 38 2.49 1.21 -27.11
CA ARG A 38 3.94 1.45 -27.28
C ARG A 38 4.30 1.89 -28.71
N GLN A 39 3.64 1.35 -29.72
CA GLN A 39 3.81 1.79 -31.11
C GLN A 39 3.23 3.20 -31.34
N ARG A 40 2.06 3.53 -30.75
CA ARG A 40 1.51 4.89 -30.76
C ARG A 40 2.39 5.88 -29.96
N ALA A 41 3.04 5.41 -28.89
CA ALA A 41 3.99 6.20 -28.11
C ALA A 41 5.28 6.56 -28.89
N LYS A 42 5.60 5.83 -29.97
CA LYS A 42 6.67 6.25 -30.90
C LYS A 42 6.27 7.43 -31.80
N SER A 43 4.97 7.73 -31.96
CA SER A 43 4.50 8.82 -32.84
C SER A 43 4.11 10.11 -32.09
N ASN A 44 4.06 10.12 -30.76
CA ASN A 44 3.94 11.37 -29.98
C ASN A 44 4.44 11.12 -28.54
N SER A 45 5.65 11.57 -28.25
CA SER A 45 6.41 11.20 -27.05
C SER A 45 5.95 11.96 -25.80
N ARG A 46 4.98 11.42 -25.07
CA ARG A 46 4.96 11.54 -23.60
C ARG A 46 5.19 10.14 -23.04
N ARG A 47 6.40 9.87 -22.55
CA ARG A 47 6.64 8.67 -21.73
C ARG A 47 5.81 8.81 -20.46
N PHE A 48 4.97 7.83 -20.15
CA PHE A 48 4.28 7.78 -18.87
C PHE A 48 5.31 7.80 -17.74
N SER A 49 5.09 8.68 -16.77
CA SER A 49 5.91 8.75 -15.57
C SER A 49 5.59 7.57 -14.64
N VAL A 50 6.46 7.32 -13.65
CA VAL A 50 6.19 6.34 -12.58
C VAL A 50 4.87 6.66 -11.89
N HIS A 51 4.54 7.94 -11.74
CA HIS A 51 3.30 8.38 -11.12
C HIS A 51 2.06 8.04 -11.96
N ASP A 52 2.13 8.20 -13.28
CA ASP A 52 1.03 7.84 -14.18
C ASP A 52 0.77 6.33 -14.17
N LEU A 53 1.85 5.53 -14.13
CA LEU A 53 1.77 4.07 -14.01
C LEU A 53 1.24 3.63 -12.63
N ALA A 54 1.63 4.33 -11.55
CA ALA A 54 1.13 4.05 -10.21
C ALA A 54 -0.37 4.36 -10.11
N ALA A 55 -0.84 5.45 -10.71
CA ALA A 55 -2.27 5.78 -10.77
C ALA A 55 -3.08 4.68 -11.50
N ASP A 56 -2.62 4.23 -12.68
CA ASP A 56 -3.26 3.10 -13.38
C ASP A 56 -3.28 1.82 -12.55
N ILE A 57 -2.19 1.51 -11.85
CA ILE A 57 -2.13 0.33 -10.97
C ILE A 57 -3.10 0.48 -9.80
N TRP A 58 -3.16 1.66 -9.18
CA TRP A 58 -4.02 1.96 -8.05
C TRP A 58 -5.50 1.76 -8.41
N ASP A 59 -5.93 2.29 -9.56
CA ASP A 59 -7.29 2.11 -10.06
C ASP A 59 -7.60 0.65 -10.39
N ALA A 60 -6.62 -0.08 -10.94
CA ALA A 60 -6.77 -1.51 -11.28
C ALA A 60 -6.67 -2.46 -10.08
N ALA A 61 -6.20 -1.99 -8.93
CA ALA A 61 -5.92 -2.86 -7.79
C ALA A 61 -7.18 -3.30 -7.04
N GLU A 62 -8.29 -2.59 -7.20
CA GLU A 62 -9.60 -2.88 -6.60
C GLU A 62 -9.50 -3.28 -5.12
N PHE A 63 -8.97 -2.38 -4.28
CA PHE A 63 -8.83 -2.65 -2.84
C PHE A 63 -10.20 -2.70 -2.15
N GLU A 64 -10.44 -3.78 -1.40
CA GLU A 64 -11.60 -3.90 -0.50
C GLU A 64 -11.61 -2.78 0.56
N ASP A 65 -10.42 -2.32 0.97
CA ASP A 65 -10.23 -1.28 1.98
C ASP A 65 -8.95 -0.49 1.66
N ALA A 66 -9.14 0.71 1.08
CA ALA A 66 -8.10 1.69 0.80
C ALA A 66 -7.98 2.76 1.91
N THR A 67 -8.57 2.53 3.09
CA THR A 67 -8.53 3.48 4.22
C THR A 67 -7.07 3.73 4.60
N PRO A 68 -6.64 5.00 4.71
CA PRO A 68 -5.29 5.36 5.16
C PRO A 68 -4.97 4.72 6.51
N LEU A 69 -3.69 4.38 6.73
CA LEU A 69 -3.30 3.54 7.85
C LEU A 69 -3.62 4.16 9.22
N ALA A 70 -3.41 5.46 9.38
CA ALA A 70 -3.72 6.16 10.64
C ALA A 70 -5.21 6.08 10.99
N GLU A 71 -6.08 6.26 9.99
CA GLU A 71 -7.53 6.16 10.17
C GLU A 71 -7.94 4.70 10.43
N TRP A 72 -7.42 3.75 9.65
CA TRP A 72 -7.71 2.33 9.81
C TRP A 72 -7.32 1.79 11.19
N VAL A 73 -6.21 2.28 11.74
CA VAL A 73 -5.77 1.98 13.10
C VAL A 73 -6.68 2.65 14.13
N GLY A 74 -7.05 3.92 13.93
CA GLY A 74 -7.92 4.68 14.82
C GLY A 74 -9.36 4.17 14.92
N GLN A 75 -9.84 3.42 13.92
CA GLN A 75 -11.18 2.80 13.92
C GLN A 75 -11.29 1.55 14.80
N ARG A 76 -10.18 1.06 15.37
CA ARG A 76 -10.19 -0.13 16.23
C ARG A 76 -10.79 0.22 17.60
N PRO A 77 -11.65 -0.63 18.19
CA PRO A 77 -12.26 -0.34 19.48
C PRO A 77 -11.24 -0.25 20.62
N GLU A 78 -10.10 -0.93 20.49
CA GLU A 78 -8.97 -0.84 21.42
C GLU A 78 -8.11 0.43 21.28
N SER A 79 -8.31 1.25 20.24
CA SER A 79 -7.54 2.47 19.97
C SER A 79 -8.09 3.68 20.73
N ASP A 80 -7.79 3.73 22.03
CA ASP A 80 -8.30 4.74 22.97
C ASP A 80 -7.27 5.82 23.38
N SER A 81 -5.98 5.60 23.12
CA SER A 81 -4.90 6.52 23.47
C SER A 81 -4.42 7.33 22.26
N ALA A 82 -4.50 8.65 22.35
CA ALA A 82 -3.92 9.54 21.34
C ALA A 82 -2.40 9.68 21.53
N VAL A 83 -1.64 9.54 20.45
CA VAL A 83 -0.19 9.71 20.41
C VAL A 83 0.19 10.60 19.23
N ILE A 84 1.09 11.55 19.44
CA ILE A 84 1.59 12.45 18.38
C ILE A 84 2.90 11.87 17.84
N ILE A 85 2.87 11.36 16.61
CA ILE A 85 4.04 10.80 15.92
C ILE A 85 4.80 11.93 15.22
N SER A 86 6.12 12.02 15.46
CA SER A 86 7.00 13.00 14.83
C SER A 86 7.03 12.85 13.31
N GLU A 87 7.29 13.95 12.61
CA GLU A 87 7.55 13.96 11.16
C GLU A 87 8.93 13.35 10.80
N GLU A 88 9.84 13.31 11.77
CA GLU A 88 11.14 12.67 11.60
C GLU A 88 11.03 11.15 11.61
N ARG A 89 12.02 10.46 11.03
CA ARG A 89 12.06 9.00 11.09
C ARG A 89 12.42 8.50 12.50
N PRO A 90 11.88 7.35 12.93
CA PRO A 90 12.27 6.74 14.18
C PRO A 90 13.76 6.35 14.14
N ALA A 91 14.48 6.62 15.23
CA ALA A 91 15.88 6.28 15.38
C ALA A 91 16.05 4.78 15.65
N ILE A 92 16.97 4.14 14.94
CA ILE A 92 17.35 2.76 15.23
C ILE A 92 18.32 2.77 16.41
N LEU A 93 17.88 2.23 17.54
CA LEU A 93 18.68 2.16 18.77
C LEU A 93 19.26 0.76 18.94
N SER A 94 20.53 0.70 19.36
CA SER A 94 21.10 -0.55 19.85
C SER A 94 20.49 -0.88 21.22
N PRO A 95 20.29 -2.17 21.56
CA PRO A 95 19.82 -2.57 22.88
C PRO A 95 20.80 -2.03 23.94
N SER A 96 20.38 -1.03 24.69
CA SER A 96 21.18 -0.38 25.73
C SER A 96 20.27 -0.05 26.91
N PRO A 97 20.70 -0.29 28.15
CA PRO A 97 19.94 0.10 29.34
C PRO A 97 19.78 1.62 29.49
N MET A 98 20.45 2.43 28.66
CA MET A 98 20.31 3.88 28.66
C MET A 98 19.03 4.38 27.99
N PHE A 99 18.33 3.54 27.21
CA PHE A 99 17.11 3.93 26.53
C PHE A 99 15.90 3.28 27.19
N ASP A 100 14.87 4.08 27.41
CA ASP A 100 13.60 3.58 27.95
C ASP A 100 12.92 2.69 26.89
N PRO A 101 12.58 1.43 27.20
CA PRO A 101 11.86 0.54 26.27
C PRO A 101 10.47 1.06 25.88
N ASN A 102 9.91 2.02 26.61
CA ASN A 102 8.62 2.63 26.34
C ASN A 102 8.76 3.96 25.57
N THR A 103 9.96 4.39 25.19
CA THR A 103 10.16 5.66 24.47
C THR A 103 10.64 5.42 23.05
N VAL A 104 9.99 6.07 22.09
CA VAL A 104 10.43 6.10 20.69
C VAL A 104 11.17 7.40 20.43
N TYR A 105 12.43 7.31 20.03
CA TYR A 105 13.25 8.46 19.67
C TYR A 105 13.21 8.68 18.16
N PHE A 106 13.30 9.93 17.74
CA PHE A 106 13.21 10.34 16.35
C PHE A 106 14.40 11.20 15.93
N GLY A 107 14.71 11.15 14.64
CA GLY A 107 15.79 11.92 14.05
C GLY A 107 17.18 11.37 14.36
N ARG A 108 18.19 12.00 13.76
CA ARG A 108 19.59 11.59 13.92
C ARG A 108 20.11 11.88 15.32
N ASP A 109 19.70 13.02 15.89
CA ASP A 109 20.19 13.53 17.16
C ASP A 109 19.34 13.06 18.35
N ARG A 110 18.21 12.38 18.09
CA ARG A 110 17.33 11.77 19.11
C ARG A 110 16.76 12.77 20.10
N ALA A 111 16.69 14.05 19.70
CA ALA A 111 16.16 15.14 20.52
C ALA A 111 14.63 15.09 20.62
N THR A 112 13.96 14.58 19.59
CA THR A 112 12.52 14.39 19.56
C THR A 112 12.20 12.97 20.00
N TYR A 113 11.24 12.80 20.91
CA TYR A 113 10.83 11.50 21.40
C TYR A 113 9.34 11.47 21.77
N VAL A 114 8.80 10.26 21.85
CA VAL A 114 7.43 9.97 22.27
C VAL A 114 7.48 8.96 23.40
N ASP A 115 7.03 9.38 24.59
CA ASP A 115 6.87 8.50 25.74
C ASP A 115 5.56 7.74 25.63
N CYS A 116 5.64 6.41 25.62
CA CYS A 116 4.50 5.52 25.50
C CYS A 116 4.14 4.89 26.84
N GLN A 117 2.91 4.43 26.97
CA GLN A 117 2.39 3.79 28.18
C GLN A 117 2.86 2.34 28.33
N SER A 118 3.34 1.72 27.24
CA SER A 118 3.91 0.38 27.26
C SER A 118 4.91 0.19 26.13
N ARG A 119 5.77 -0.84 26.27
CA ARG A 119 6.70 -1.25 25.22
C ARG A 119 5.98 -1.60 23.92
N GLY A 120 4.82 -2.25 24.01
CA GLY A 120 4.02 -2.58 22.83
C GLY A 120 3.54 -1.34 22.09
N GLN A 121 3.14 -0.29 22.83
CA GLN A 121 2.76 0.98 22.23
C GLN A 121 3.96 1.65 21.56
N ALA A 122 5.15 1.61 22.17
CA ALA A 122 6.37 2.12 21.55
C ALA A 122 6.75 1.35 20.27
N GLU A 123 6.66 0.02 20.26
CA GLU A 123 6.90 -0.80 19.07
C GLU A 123 5.92 -0.46 17.95
N LEU A 124 4.63 -0.27 18.27
CA LEU A 124 3.61 0.13 17.31
C LEU A 124 3.86 1.54 16.76
N VAL A 125 4.19 2.52 17.61
CA VAL A 125 4.53 3.89 17.19
C VAL A 125 5.73 3.89 16.25
N ALA A 126 6.81 3.17 16.61
CA ALA A 126 7.98 3.05 15.77
C ALA A 126 7.65 2.42 14.41
N ARG A 127 6.76 1.41 14.39
CA ARG A 127 6.31 0.79 13.14
C ARG A 127 5.52 1.76 12.27
N LEU A 128 4.53 2.47 12.83
CA LEU A 128 3.70 3.42 12.09
C LEU A 128 4.54 4.58 11.54
N ALA A 129 5.45 5.13 12.35
CA ALA A 129 6.40 6.14 11.91
C ALA A 129 7.34 5.63 10.82
N GLY A 130 7.81 4.39 10.92
CA GLY A 130 8.64 3.73 9.91
C GLY A 130 7.92 3.54 8.57
N LEU A 131 6.59 3.44 8.58
CA LEU A 131 5.73 3.42 7.39
C LEU A 131 5.41 4.83 6.87
N GLY A 132 5.78 5.89 7.61
CA GLY A 132 5.60 7.28 7.22
C GLY A 132 4.38 7.97 7.83
N VAL A 133 3.66 7.32 8.76
CA VAL A 133 2.55 7.95 9.49
C VAL A 133 3.11 9.01 10.45
N THR A 134 2.50 10.19 10.46
CA THR A 134 2.89 11.34 11.30
C THR A 134 1.64 12.00 11.89
N GLY A 135 1.81 12.84 12.92
CA GLY A 135 0.73 13.56 13.56
C GLY A 135 -0.01 12.73 14.62
N GLU A 136 -1.18 13.20 15.03
CA GLU A 136 -2.00 12.55 16.05
C GLU A 136 -2.64 11.26 15.50
N VAL A 137 -2.41 10.14 16.19
CA VAL A 137 -2.99 8.84 15.87
C VAL A 137 -3.55 8.21 17.15
N LYS A 138 -4.74 7.63 17.06
CA LYS A 138 -5.32 6.84 18.14
C LYS A 138 -4.85 5.39 18.04
N ILE A 139 -4.19 4.91 19.08
CA ILE A 139 -3.69 3.54 19.20
C ILE A 139 -3.98 3.00 20.61
N PRO A 140 -3.92 1.68 20.83
CA PRO A 140 -4.04 1.13 22.17
C PRO A 140 -2.88 1.57 23.06
N ALA A 141 -3.10 1.56 24.37
CA ALA A 141 -2.02 1.77 25.35
C ALA A 141 -1.42 0.45 25.88
N GLY A 142 -2.25 -0.59 26.00
CA GLY A 142 -1.87 -1.86 26.61
C GLY A 142 -0.94 -2.70 25.73
N LEU A 143 0.05 -3.36 26.35
CA LEU A 143 1.05 -4.18 25.67
C LEU A 143 0.44 -5.19 24.69
N GLU A 144 -0.48 -6.03 25.17
CA GLU A 144 -1.07 -7.12 24.36
C GLU A 144 -1.91 -6.59 23.19
N ALA A 145 -2.71 -5.54 23.43
CA ALA A 145 -3.53 -4.92 22.39
C ALA A 145 -2.66 -4.28 21.30
N CYS A 146 -1.56 -3.61 21.69
CA CYS A 146 -0.62 -3.03 20.74
C CYS A 146 0.07 -4.09 19.89
N LEU A 147 0.55 -5.18 20.50
CA LEU A 147 1.22 -6.25 19.76
C LEU A 147 0.27 -6.95 18.78
N LYS A 148 -0.97 -7.19 19.20
CA LYS A 148 -2.01 -7.75 18.31
C LYS A 148 -2.30 -6.82 17.13
N LEU A 149 -2.45 -5.53 17.39
CA LEU A 149 -2.66 -4.55 16.33
C LEU A 149 -1.44 -4.42 15.41
N LEU A 150 -0.23 -4.49 15.95
CA LEU A 150 1.02 -4.50 15.19
C LEU A 150 1.05 -5.68 14.20
N ASP A 151 0.66 -6.88 14.64
CA ASP A 151 0.54 -8.05 13.76
C ASP A 151 -0.48 -7.80 12.65
N HIS A 152 -1.65 -7.23 12.95
CA HIS A 152 -2.65 -6.89 11.94
C HIS A 152 -2.13 -5.85 10.93
N VAL A 153 -1.39 -4.82 11.38
CA VAL A 153 -0.74 -3.84 10.52
C VAL A 153 0.25 -4.54 9.59
N ASN A 154 1.08 -5.43 10.12
CA ASN A 154 2.08 -6.15 9.33
C ASN A 154 1.43 -7.07 8.27
N VAL A 155 0.37 -7.78 8.63
CA VAL A 155 -0.40 -8.61 7.69
C VAL A 155 -1.07 -7.76 6.60
N ARG A 156 -1.68 -6.62 6.98
CA ARG A 156 -2.29 -5.68 6.03
C ARG A 156 -1.26 -5.17 5.01
N MET A 157 -0.10 -4.71 5.50
CA MET A 157 0.98 -4.21 4.65
C MET A 157 1.56 -5.29 3.75
N ALA A 158 1.77 -6.51 4.26
CA ALA A 158 2.28 -7.61 3.45
C ALA A 158 1.31 -8.01 2.32
N LYS A 159 -0.01 -8.05 2.60
CA LYS A 159 -1.04 -8.32 1.58
C LYS A 159 -1.04 -7.23 0.49
N ALA A 160 -0.97 -5.96 0.89
CA ALA A 160 -0.91 -4.84 -0.05
C ALA A 160 0.36 -4.88 -0.91
N ALA A 161 1.53 -5.06 -0.29
CA ALA A 161 2.81 -5.16 -0.99
C ALA A 161 2.84 -6.30 -2.01
N ALA A 162 2.32 -7.48 -1.67
CA ALA A 162 2.22 -8.60 -2.60
C ALA A 162 1.37 -8.24 -3.83
N ARG A 163 0.22 -7.59 -3.62
CA ARG A 163 -0.67 -7.13 -4.69
C ARG A 163 -0.02 -6.07 -5.57
N PHE A 164 0.66 -5.09 -4.99
CA PHE A 164 1.38 -4.06 -5.73
C PHE A 164 2.50 -4.65 -6.59
N ASN A 165 3.26 -5.61 -6.06
CA ASN A 165 4.31 -6.29 -6.81
C ASN A 165 3.75 -7.06 -8.02
N GLU A 166 2.65 -7.78 -7.83
CA GLU A 166 1.96 -8.50 -8.92
C GLU A 166 1.53 -7.53 -10.04
N LEU A 167 0.86 -6.44 -9.67
CA LEU A 167 0.34 -5.46 -10.62
C LEU A 167 1.47 -4.69 -11.32
N ALA A 168 2.51 -4.29 -10.59
CA ALA A 168 3.66 -3.58 -11.16
C ALA A 168 4.44 -4.48 -12.13
N ALA A 169 4.61 -5.77 -11.82
CA ALA A 169 5.22 -6.74 -12.74
C ALA A 169 4.40 -6.92 -14.04
N SER A 170 3.08 -6.74 -13.99
CA SER A 170 2.23 -6.77 -15.20
C SER A 170 2.40 -5.54 -16.11
N ARG A 171 2.96 -4.44 -15.60
CA ARG A 171 3.11 -3.16 -16.32
C ARG A 171 4.50 -2.92 -16.85
N THR A 172 5.52 -3.44 -16.17
CA THR A 172 6.91 -3.25 -16.57
C THR A 172 7.76 -4.47 -16.22
N SER A 173 8.69 -4.78 -17.12
CA SER A 173 9.76 -5.75 -16.88
C SER A 173 11.05 -5.08 -16.35
N ASP A 174 11.08 -3.75 -16.23
CA ASP A 174 12.20 -3.01 -15.64
C ASP A 174 12.11 -3.06 -14.11
N GLU A 175 13.07 -3.73 -13.47
CA GLU A 175 13.14 -3.93 -12.03
C GLU A 175 13.19 -2.62 -11.24
N ARG A 176 13.93 -1.63 -11.75
CA ARG A 176 14.09 -0.34 -11.08
C ARG A 176 12.78 0.43 -11.10
N VAL A 177 12.10 0.43 -12.24
CA VAL A 177 10.78 1.06 -12.36
C VAL A 177 9.76 0.32 -11.50
N ARG A 178 9.80 -1.02 -11.46
CA ARG A 178 8.92 -1.81 -10.61
C ARG A 178 9.07 -1.47 -9.13
N ALA A 179 10.31 -1.40 -8.63
CA ALA A 179 10.59 -1.02 -7.24
C ALA A 179 10.05 0.39 -6.92
N GLN A 180 10.25 1.35 -7.83
CA GLN A 180 9.73 2.71 -7.67
C GLN A 180 8.19 2.76 -7.66
N LEU A 181 7.52 1.95 -8.49
CA LEU A 181 6.07 1.85 -8.50
C LEU A 181 5.53 1.33 -7.17
N VAL A 182 6.12 0.25 -6.66
CA VAL A 182 5.71 -0.34 -5.37
C VAL A 182 5.89 0.66 -4.24
N GLU A 183 7.00 1.40 -4.21
CA GLU A 183 7.24 2.44 -3.19
C GLU A 183 6.17 3.55 -3.22
N VAL A 184 5.79 4.04 -4.40
CA VAL A 184 4.71 5.05 -4.53
C VAL A 184 3.37 4.48 -4.05
N LEU A 185 3.05 3.25 -4.47
CA LEU A 185 1.78 2.60 -4.14
C LEU A 185 1.67 2.31 -2.63
N GLU A 186 2.74 1.82 -2.01
CA GLU A 186 2.78 1.62 -0.56
C GLU A 186 2.60 2.94 0.19
N ARG A 187 3.22 4.02 -0.29
CA ARG A 187 3.04 5.35 0.29
C ARG A 187 1.59 5.83 0.21
N TRP A 188 0.93 5.66 -0.94
CA TRP A 188 -0.49 6.00 -1.08
C TRP A 188 -1.40 5.12 -0.22
N PHE A 189 -1.05 3.85 -0.05
CA PHE A 189 -1.77 2.95 0.83
C PHE A 189 -1.69 3.35 2.30
N VAL A 190 -0.53 3.86 2.73
CA VAL A 190 -0.34 4.32 4.11
C VAL A 190 -0.98 5.69 4.35
N LEU A 191 -0.78 6.65 3.44
CA LEU A 191 -1.11 8.06 3.65
C LEU A 191 -2.40 8.52 2.96
N GLY A 192 -3.00 7.67 2.13
CA GLY A 192 -3.99 8.06 1.15
C GLY A 192 -3.34 8.56 -0.14
N GLN A 193 -4.04 8.35 -1.25
CA GLN A 193 -3.64 8.90 -2.55
C GLN A 193 -3.81 10.43 -2.50
N GLN A 194 -2.71 11.17 -2.68
CA GLN A 194 -2.80 12.61 -2.84
C GLN A 194 -3.14 12.91 -4.31
N GLU A 195 -4.22 13.65 -4.56
CA GLU A 195 -4.48 14.19 -5.88
C GLU A 195 -3.31 15.08 -6.27
N THR A 196 -2.52 14.67 -7.26
CA THR A 196 -1.60 15.58 -7.91
C THR A 196 -2.42 16.62 -8.66
N LYS A 197 -2.57 17.82 -8.07
CA LYS A 197 -3.00 18.99 -8.83
C LYS A 197 -2.13 19.08 -10.09
N PRO A 198 -2.71 19.16 -11.30
CA PRO A 198 -1.92 19.36 -12.50
C PRO A 198 -1.12 20.66 -12.34
N SER A 199 0.21 20.55 -12.32
CA SER A 199 1.10 21.70 -12.32
C SER A 199 0.95 22.42 -13.66
N GLY A 200 0.17 23.49 -13.70
CA GLY A 200 0.11 24.35 -14.88
C GLY A 200 -1.16 25.16 -15.01
N ILE A 201 -1.36 26.15 -14.14
CA ILE A 201 -1.82 27.48 -14.54
C ILE A 201 -1.09 28.46 -13.60
N PRO A 202 -0.17 29.32 -14.09
CA PRO A 202 0.23 30.50 -13.34
C PRO A 202 -0.98 31.42 -13.28
N ASP A 203 -1.42 31.79 -12.07
CA ASP A 203 -2.40 32.86 -11.88
C ASP A 203 -1.83 34.15 -12.50
N GLU A 204 -2.61 34.75 -13.40
CA GLU A 204 -2.38 36.08 -13.95
C GLU A 204 -2.51 37.19 -12.89
#